data_AF-A0A7R9I1J4-F1
#
_entry.id   AF-A0A7R9I1J4-F1
#
_cell.length_a   1.000
_cell.length_b   1.000
_cell.length_c   1.000
_cell.angle_alpha   90.00
_cell.angle_beta   90.00
_cell.angle_gamma   90.00
#
_symmetry.space_group_name_H-M   'P 1'
#
loop_
_entity.id
_entity.type
_entity.pdbx_description
1 polymer ?
#
loop_
_entity_poly.entity_id
_entity_poly.type
_entity_poly.pdbx_seq_one_letter_code
_entity_poly.pdbx_strand_id
1 'polypeptide(L)'
;FIHCLVYQAGSVSTALVSALDVLPTLVSLTNSTLPLHRHLDGMDVSGILTGSSQKAHQVLFHPNCDAGPDGEIGAVRMGEYKAVFYTGGVPDCSGTIGPLVHHTSPLIFNLAMDPSESSPLDPEQEQYQDVLRVTSQTLADLLQDIRGDNTSTVDYSTSSDARPCCDENSAICRCTWD
;
A
#
# COMPACT_ATOMS: atom_id res chain seq x y z
N PHE A 1 17.18 -20.32 -22.46
CA PHE A 1 15.79 -20.80 -22.32
C PHE A 1 14.90 -19.57 -22.17
N ILE A 2 14.16 -19.22 -23.22
CA ILE A 2 13.16 -18.14 -23.15
C ILE A 2 11.84 -18.83 -22.83
N HIS A 3 11.35 -18.70 -21.59
CA HIS A 3 9.99 -19.08 -21.26
C HIS A 3 9.08 -17.98 -21.84
N CYS A 4 8.43 -18.24 -22.97
CA CYS A 4 7.41 -17.35 -23.48
C CYS A 4 6.16 -17.51 -22.62
N LEU A 5 5.90 -16.53 -21.75
CA LEU A 5 4.63 -16.43 -21.05
C LEU A 5 3.58 -15.90 -22.02
N VAL A 6 2.45 -16.61 -22.10
CA VAL A 6 1.32 -16.23 -22.94
C VAL A 6 0.38 -15.38 -22.10
N TYR A 7 0.17 -14.13 -22.51
CA TYR A 7 -0.78 -13.22 -21.90
C TYR A 7 -1.99 -13.06 -22.83
N GLN A 8 -3.21 -13.11 -22.28
CA GLN A 8 -4.41 -12.81 -23.07
C GLN A 8 -4.62 -11.31 -23.17
N ALA A 9 -4.40 -10.76 -24.36
CA ALA A 9 -4.64 -9.36 -24.65
C ALA A 9 -6.12 -9.00 -24.45
N GLY A 10 -6.38 -7.82 -23.86
CA GLY A 10 -7.74 -7.33 -23.60
C GLY A 10 -8.48 -8.05 -22.47
N SER A 11 -7.79 -8.86 -21.65
CA SER A 11 -8.37 -9.44 -20.44
C SER A 11 -8.45 -8.42 -19.29
N VAL A 12 -9.40 -8.65 -18.38
CA VAL A 12 -9.60 -7.85 -17.16
C VAL A 12 -9.66 -8.82 -15.98
N SER A 13 -8.99 -8.47 -14.88
CA SER A 13 -9.08 -9.20 -13.62
C SER A 13 -9.53 -8.26 -12.51
N THR A 14 -10.39 -8.78 -11.61
CA THR A 14 -10.83 -8.11 -10.39
C THR A 14 -10.01 -8.55 -9.17
N ALA A 15 -8.97 -9.36 -9.38
CA ALA A 15 -8.06 -9.80 -8.33
C ALA A 15 -7.41 -8.61 -7.64
N LEU A 16 -7.31 -8.69 -6.31
CA LEU A 16 -6.69 -7.64 -5.51
C LEU A 16 -5.17 -7.77 -5.57
N VAL A 17 -4.53 -6.82 -6.25
CA VAL A 17 -3.07 -6.75 -6.44
C VAL A 17 -2.51 -5.43 -5.91
N SER A 18 -1.22 -5.40 -5.64
CA SER A 18 -0.49 -4.26 -5.08
C SER A 18 0.75 -3.93 -5.91
N ALA A 19 1.23 -2.68 -5.81
CA ALA A 19 2.55 -2.32 -6.33
C ALA A 19 3.67 -3.17 -5.71
N LEU A 20 3.46 -3.68 -4.49
CA LEU A 20 4.39 -4.59 -3.79
C LEU A 20 4.58 -5.93 -4.53
N ASP A 21 3.66 -6.32 -5.40
CA ASP A 21 3.69 -7.58 -6.14
C ASP A 21 4.68 -7.57 -7.31
N VAL A 22 5.11 -6.38 -7.76
CA VAL A 22 6.00 -6.24 -8.91
C VAL A 22 7.33 -6.98 -8.68
N LEU A 23 7.95 -6.77 -7.52
CA LEU A 23 9.23 -7.41 -7.17
C LEU A 23 9.15 -8.94 -7.15
N PRO A 24 8.29 -9.59 -6.32
CA PRO A 24 8.20 -11.05 -6.27
C PRO A 24 7.76 -11.66 -7.60
N THR A 25 6.91 -10.98 -8.37
CA THR A 25 6.54 -11.42 -9.71
C THR A 25 7.76 -11.43 -10.64
N LEU A 26 8.51 -10.33 -10.75
CA LEU A 26 9.72 -10.28 -11.59
C LEU A 26 10.78 -11.29 -11.16
N VAL A 27 10.95 -11.51 -9.86
CA VAL A 27 11.86 -12.51 -9.33
C VAL A 27 11.44 -13.92 -9.78
N SER A 28 10.15 -14.25 -9.68
CA SER A 28 9.59 -15.50 -10.20
C SER A 28 9.82 -15.65 -11.71
N LEU A 29 9.51 -14.62 -12.50
CA LEU A 29 9.66 -14.65 -13.96
C LEU A 29 11.12 -14.81 -14.43
N THR A 30 12.07 -14.30 -13.65
CA THR A 30 13.51 -14.40 -13.95
C THR A 30 14.15 -15.67 -13.39
N ASN A 31 13.39 -16.53 -12.70
CA ASN A 31 13.90 -17.66 -11.92
C ASN A 31 14.98 -17.23 -10.90
N SER A 32 14.85 -16.04 -10.36
CA SER A 32 15.71 -15.53 -9.28
C SER A 32 15.15 -15.96 -7.92
N THR A 33 15.93 -15.75 -6.87
CA THR A 33 15.51 -16.07 -5.48
C THR A 33 15.28 -14.80 -4.68
N LEU A 34 14.20 -14.77 -3.90
CA LEU A 34 13.98 -13.72 -2.91
C LEU A 34 14.95 -13.86 -1.73
N PRO A 35 15.26 -12.77 -1.02
CA PRO A 35 16.06 -12.81 0.21
C PRO A 35 15.44 -13.75 1.25
N LEU A 36 16.23 -14.66 1.82
CA LEU A 36 15.75 -15.70 2.74
C LEU A 36 15.33 -15.18 4.13
N HIS A 37 15.85 -14.02 4.54
CA HIS A 37 15.68 -13.47 5.88
C HIS A 37 14.83 -12.20 5.88
N ARG A 38 13.91 -12.07 4.92
CA ARG A 38 12.99 -10.94 4.87
C ARG A 38 11.62 -11.40 4.41
N HIS A 39 10.60 -11.06 5.20
CA HIS A 39 9.23 -11.19 4.76
C HIS A 39 8.92 -10.05 3.76
N LEU A 40 8.25 -10.38 2.67
CA LEU A 40 7.77 -9.40 1.70
C LEU A 40 6.26 -9.51 1.66
N ASP A 41 5.58 -8.38 1.77
CA ASP A 41 4.11 -8.34 1.70
C ASP A 41 3.60 -8.66 0.29
N GLY A 42 4.43 -8.44 -0.74
CA GLY A 42 4.07 -8.72 -2.13
C GLY A 42 4.00 -10.22 -2.44
N MET A 43 3.18 -10.57 -3.44
CA MET A 43 2.99 -11.93 -3.93
C MET A 43 3.34 -12.05 -5.42
N ASP A 44 3.73 -13.25 -5.86
CA ASP A 44 3.86 -13.54 -7.29
C ASP A 44 2.46 -13.61 -7.93
N VAL A 45 2.16 -12.63 -8.79
CA VAL A 45 0.88 -12.53 -9.51
C VAL A 45 0.99 -12.97 -10.98
N SER A 46 2.09 -13.62 -11.38
CA SER A 46 2.28 -14.14 -12.73
C SER A 46 1.10 -15.00 -13.22
N GLY A 47 0.53 -15.82 -12.33
CA GLY A 47 -0.65 -16.63 -12.62
C GLY A 47 -1.93 -15.81 -12.89
N ILE A 48 -2.08 -14.62 -12.29
CA ILE A 48 -3.18 -13.71 -12.62
C ILE A 48 -2.93 -13.12 -14.03
N LEU A 49 -1.70 -12.69 -14.31
CA LEU A 49 -1.34 -12.08 -15.59
C LEU A 49 -1.52 -13.04 -16.77
N THR A 50 -1.19 -14.32 -16.59
CA THR A 50 -1.39 -15.36 -17.61
C THR A 50 -2.81 -15.93 -17.64
N GLY A 51 -3.67 -15.54 -16.68
CA GLY A 51 -5.03 -16.06 -16.52
C GLY A 51 -5.12 -17.48 -15.98
N SER A 52 -4.02 -18.07 -15.49
CA SER A 52 -4.00 -19.42 -14.92
C SER A 52 -4.40 -19.49 -13.45
N SER A 53 -4.56 -18.35 -12.77
CA SER A 53 -4.92 -18.26 -11.36
C SER A 53 -5.72 -16.98 -11.07
N GLN A 54 -6.54 -17.02 -10.02
CA GLN A 54 -7.18 -15.84 -9.42
C GLN A 54 -6.75 -15.65 -7.96
N LYS A 55 -5.72 -16.37 -7.50
CA LYS A 55 -5.18 -16.23 -6.15
C LYS A 55 -4.51 -14.86 -6.02
N ALA A 56 -5.08 -14.01 -5.17
CA ALA A 56 -4.66 -12.65 -4.95
C ALA A 56 -4.61 -12.33 -3.44
N HIS A 57 -4.32 -11.09 -3.10
CA HIS A 57 -4.42 -10.61 -1.73
C HIS A 57 -5.86 -10.73 -1.22
N GLN A 58 -6.02 -11.17 0.04
CA GLN A 58 -7.32 -11.07 0.71
C GLN A 58 -7.46 -9.72 1.41
N VAL A 59 -6.34 -9.22 1.95
CA VAL A 59 -6.27 -7.94 2.67
C VAL A 59 -5.11 -7.12 2.11
N LEU A 60 -5.32 -5.82 1.96
CA LEU A 60 -4.29 -4.81 1.71
C LEU A 60 -4.36 -3.73 2.78
N PHE A 61 -3.21 -3.14 3.07
CA PHE A 61 -3.07 -2.08 4.06
C PHE A 61 -2.68 -0.77 3.37
N HIS A 62 -3.20 0.33 3.88
CA HIS A 62 -2.95 1.67 3.36
C HIS A 62 -2.26 2.51 4.45
N PRO A 63 -0.93 2.64 4.40
CA PRO A 63 -0.20 3.56 5.26
C PRO A 63 -0.66 5.00 5.05
N ASN A 64 -0.66 5.77 6.13
CA ASN A 64 -0.85 7.21 6.11
C ASN A 64 0.39 7.87 5.51
N CYS A 65 0.20 8.64 4.44
CA CYS A 65 1.28 9.42 3.84
C CYS A 65 1.37 10.84 4.41
N ASP A 66 0.23 11.47 4.75
CA ASP A 66 0.19 12.91 5.05
C ASP A 66 -0.86 13.31 6.10
N ALA A 67 -1.71 12.37 6.53
CA ALA A 67 -2.75 12.58 7.52
C ALA A 67 -2.61 11.56 8.65
N GLY A 68 -2.26 12.04 9.84
CA GLY A 68 -2.01 11.19 11.01
C GLY A 68 -0.52 11.00 11.30
N PRO A 69 -0.18 10.17 12.29
CA PRO A 69 1.20 9.88 12.63
C PRO A 69 1.92 9.17 11.47
N ASP A 70 3.16 9.58 11.20
CA ASP A 70 3.98 9.00 10.14
C ASP A 70 4.10 7.49 10.29
N GLY A 71 3.82 6.76 9.19
CA GLY A 71 3.94 5.31 9.15
C GLY A 71 2.81 4.53 9.83
N GLU A 72 1.77 5.18 10.35
CA GLU A 72 0.57 4.47 10.79
C GLU A 72 -0.25 3.93 9.61
N ILE A 73 -1.04 2.88 9.85
CA ILE A 73 -1.96 2.33 8.85
C ILE A 73 -3.32 3.03 8.96
N GLY A 74 -3.66 3.82 7.96
CA GLY A 74 -4.89 4.61 7.89
C GLY A 74 -6.14 3.83 7.53
N ALA A 75 -5.97 2.80 6.70
CA ALA A 75 -7.08 1.98 6.23
C ALA A 75 -6.65 0.54 5.93
N VAL A 76 -7.63 -0.36 6.01
CA VAL A 76 -7.50 -1.78 5.70
C VAL A 76 -8.55 -2.13 4.65
N ARG A 77 -8.12 -2.66 3.51
CA ARG A 77 -9.01 -3.19 2.48
C ARG A 77 -9.06 -4.70 2.59
N MET A 78 -10.25 -5.26 2.77
CA MET A 78 -10.51 -6.70 2.74
C MET A 78 -11.51 -7.00 1.63
N GLY A 79 -11.01 -7.57 0.53
CA GLY A 79 -11.82 -7.81 -0.68
C GLY A 79 -12.50 -6.53 -1.20
N GLU A 80 -13.83 -6.53 -1.16
CA GLU A 80 -14.67 -5.40 -1.58
C GLU A 80 -14.84 -4.35 -0.48
N TYR A 81 -14.47 -4.63 0.76
CA TYR A 81 -14.66 -3.70 1.87
C TYR A 81 -13.39 -2.94 2.20
N LYS A 82 -13.54 -1.67 2.60
CA LYS A 82 -12.44 -0.86 3.11
C LYS A 82 -12.86 -0.20 4.42
N ALA A 83 -12.11 -0.49 5.48
CA ALA A 83 -12.24 0.13 6.78
C ALA A 83 -11.23 1.28 6.89
N VAL A 84 -11.71 2.49 7.16
CA VAL A 84 -10.93 3.73 7.24
C VAL A 84 -10.94 4.22 8.68
N PHE A 85 -9.76 4.23 9.29
CA PHE A 85 -9.54 4.64 10.68
C PHE A 85 -9.19 6.11 10.81
N TYR A 86 -8.67 6.73 9.75
CA TYR A 86 -8.29 8.14 9.74
C TYR A 86 -8.93 8.89 8.57
N THR A 87 -9.48 10.07 8.84
CA THR A 87 -10.04 10.97 7.81
C THR A 87 -9.58 12.41 8.03
N GLY A 88 -9.55 13.21 6.96
CA GLY A 88 -9.09 14.60 7.02
C GLY A 88 -7.58 14.70 7.17
N GLY A 89 -7.07 15.86 7.58
CA GLY A 89 -5.61 16.10 7.73
C GLY A 89 -4.87 16.36 6.41
N VAL A 90 -5.46 16.00 5.27
CA VAL A 90 -4.97 16.30 3.92
C VAL A 90 -5.96 17.16 3.13
N PRO A 91 -5.48 17.96 2.16
CA PRO A 91 -6.35 18.69 1.25
C PRO A 91 -7.21 17.75 0.40
N ASP A 92 -8.51 18.05 0.28
CA ASP A 92 -9.41 17.38 -0.65
C ASP A 92 -9.18 17.83 -2.11
N CYS A 93 -10.01 17.34 -3.04
CA CYS A 93 -9.94 17.70 -4.46
C CYS A 93 -10.15 19.21 -4.73
N SER A 94 -10.70 19.94 -3.78
CA SER A 94 -10.88 21.40 -3.79
C SER A 94 -9.78 22.16 -3.03
N GLY A 95 -8.80 21.46 -2.47
CA GLY A 95 -7.74 22.03 -1.64
C GLY A 95 -8.18 22.39 -0.22
N THR A 96 -9.38 21.99 0.20
CA THR A 96 -9.89 22.24 1.56
C THR A 96 -9.37 21.16 2.49
N ILE A 97 -8.83 21.58 3.64
CA ILE A 97 -8.31 20.65 4.65
C ILE A 97 -9.35 20.51 5.76
N GLY A 98 -9.91 19.31 5.88
CA GLY A 98 -10.75 18.93 7.03
C GLY A 98 -9.89 18.58 8.26
N PRO A 99 -10.46 18.64 9.47
CA PRO A 99 -9.74 18.22 10.67
C PRO A 99 -9.34 16.74 10.56
N LEU A 100 -8.12 16.42 11.02
CA LEU A 100 -7.72 15.04 11.19
C LEU A 100 -8.57 14.40 12.29
N VAL A 101 -9.24 13.30 11.97
CA VAL A 101 -10.08 12.54 12.90
C VAL A 101 -9.66 11.08 12.88
N HIS A 102 -9.41 10.53 14.06
CA HIS A 102 -9.26 9.10 14.30
C HIS A 102 -10.59 8.49 14.71
N HIS A 103 -10.98 7.39 14.06
CA HIS A 103 -12.24 6.69 14.26
C HIS A 103 -12.00 5.39 15.04
N THR A 104 -12.50 5.32 16.27
CA THR A 104 -12.47 4.07 17.06
C THR A 104 -13.36 3.00 16.44
N SER A 105 -14.51 3.42 15.91
CA SER A 105 -15.36 2.63 15.01
C SER A 105 -15.11 3.15 13.58
N PRO A 106 -14.29 2.46 12.77
CA PRO A 106 -13.89 2.95 11.47
C PRO A 106 -15.09 3.13 10.53
N LEU A 107 -14.94 4.02 9.56
CA LEU A 107 -15.87 4.10 8.44
C LEU A 107 -15.62 2.90 7.53
N ILE A 108 -16.65 2.09 7.27
CA ILE A 108 -16.52 0.91 6.42
C ILE A 108 -17.30 1.15 5.13
N PHE A 109 -16.64 1.01 3.99
CA PHE A 109 -17.24 1.17 2.66
C PHE A 109 -17.25 -0.14 1.90
N ASN A 110 -18.29 -0.39 1.10
CA ASN A 110 -18.29 -1.45 0.10
C ASN A 110 -17.90 -0.86 -1.26
N LEU A 111 -16.66 -1.09 -1.69
CA LEU A 111 -16.07 -0.55 -2.91
C LEU A 111 -16.64 -1.14 -4.20
N ALA A 112 -17.30 -2.31 -4.14
CA ALA A 112 -17.99 -2.86 -5.31
C ALA A 112 -19.27 -2.07 -5.63
N MET A 113 -19.92 -1.52 -4.60
CA MET A 113 -21.15 -0.74 -4.72
C MET A 113 -20.92 0.78 -4.71
N ASP A 114 -19.93 1.23 -3.94
CA ASP A 114 -19.58 2.63 -3.72
C ASP A 114 -18.06 2.83 -3.87
N PRO A 115 -17.54 2.81 -5.11
CA PRO A 115 -16.11 3.05 -5.35
C PRO A 115 -15.68 4.48 -5.00
N SER A 116 -16.63 5.39 -4.80
CA SER A 116 -16.38 6.77 -4.38
C SER A 116 -16.23 6.95 -2.87
N GLU A 117 -16.43 5.90 -2.06
CA GLU A 117 -16.36 5.97 -0.60
C GLU A 117 -17.25 7.09 -0.01
N SER A 118 -18.44 7.26 -0.59
CA SER A 118 -19.38 8.33 -0.28
C SER A 118 -20.36 7.97 0.84
N SER A 119 -20.63 6.67 1.03
CA SER A 119 -21.71 6.16 1.88
C SER A 119 -21.19 5.00 2.73
N PRO A 120 -20.77 5.25 3.98
CA PRO A 120 -20.32 4.19 4.87
C PRO A 120 -21.48 3.28 5.27
N LEU A 121 -21.16 2.02 5.60
CA LEU A 121 -22.09 1.05 6.18
C LEU A 121 -22.57 1.52 7.56
N ASP A 122 -23.81 1.14 7.89
CA ASP A 122 -24.40 1.41 9.18
C ASP A 122 -23.78 0.49 10.26
N PRO A 123 -23.22 1.05 11.36
CA PRO A 123 -22.62 0.27 12.45
C PRO A 123 -23.55 -0.77 13.10
N GLU A 124 -24.86 -0.58 13.03
CA GLU A 124 -25.86 -1.50 13.60
C GLU A 124 -26.09 -2.75 12.72
N GLN A 125 -25.54 -2.78 11.50
CA GLN A 125 -25.67 -3.92 10.60
C GLN A 125 -24.66 -5.03 10.93
N GLU A 126 -25.11 -6.28 10.82
CA GLU A 126 -24.24 -7.48 11.02
C GLU A 126 -23.02 -7.45 10.10
N GLN A 127 -23.21 -7.03 8.84
CA GLN A 127 -22.12 -6.90 7.87
C GLN A 127 -21.02 -5.94 8.33
N TYR A 128 -21.38 -4.83 8.97
CA TYR A 128 -20.39 -3.90 9.52
C TYR A 128 -19.55 -4.60 10.60
N GLN A 129 -20.20 -5.32 11.52
CA GLN A 129 -19.54 -6.01 12.62
C GLN A 129 -18.61 -7.12 12.14
N ASP A 130 -19.02 -7.87 11.11
CA ASP A 130 -18.18 -8.90 10.50
C ASP A 130 -16.92 -8.34 9.84
N VAL A 131 -17.08 -7.27 9.05
CA VAL A 131 -15.93 -6.61 8.41
C VAL A 131 -15.02 -6.00 9.47
N LEU A 132 -15.58 -5.29 10.45
CA LEU A 132 -14.83 -4.67 11.55
C LEU A 132 -13.97 -5.69 12.29
N ARG A 133 -14.54 -6.86 12.62
CA ARG A 133 -13.83 -7.92 13.32
C ARG A 133 -12.61 -8.39 12.54
N VAL A 134 -12.77 -8.66 11.23
CA VAL A 134 -11.67 -9.20 10.41
C VAL A 134 -10.62 -8.13 10.13
N THR A 135 -11.02 -6.90 9.81
CA THR A 135 -10.07 -5.81 9.53
C THR A 135 -9.30 -5.39 10.77
N SER A 136 -9.94 -5.35 11.94
CA SER A 136 -9.28 -5.04 13.20
C SER A 136 -8.29 -6.13 13.61
N GLN A 137 -8.66 -7.40 13.46
CA GLN A 137 -7.75 -8.51 13.75
C GLN A 137 -6.53 -8.48 12.82
N THR A 138 -6.77 -8.36 11.50
CA THR A 138 -5.70 -8.36 10.50
C THR A 138 -4.77 -7.16 10.66
N LEU A 139 -5.30 -6.00 11.05
CA LEU A 139 -4.50 -4.82 11.41
C LEU A 139 -3.65 -5.06 12.67
N ALA A 140 -4.23 -5.65 13.71
CA ALA A 140 -3.50 -5.97 14.92
C ALA A 140 -2.35 -6.94 14.65
N ASP A 141 -2.58 -7.96 13.82
CA ASP A 141 -1.57 -8.95 13.43
C ASP A 141 -0.43 -8.29 12.63
N LEU A 142 -0.75 -7.43 11.65
CA LEU A 142 0.27 -6.66 10.92
C LEU A 142 1.09 -5.78 11.86
N LEU A 143 0.44 -5.04 12.75
CA LEU A 143 1.13 -4.15 13.69
C LEU A 143 2.00 -4.91 14.69
N GLN A 144 1.70 -6.18 14.97
CA GLN A 144 2.59 -7.04 15.76
C GLN A 144 3.79 -7.49 14.94
N ASP A 145 3.59 -7.88 13.68
CA ASP A 145 4.66 -8.27 12.76
C ASP A 145 5.68 -7.13 12.56
N ILE A 146 5.19 -5.92 12.25
CA ILE A 146 6.03 -4.72 12.10
C ILE A 146 6.84 -4.42 13.37
N ARG A 147 6.24 -4.56 14.56
CA ARG A 147 6.94 -4.36 15.84
C ARG A 147 8.01 -5.43 16.11
N GLY A 148 7.86 -6.61 15.52
CA GLY A 148 8.82 -7.70 15.60
C GLY A 148 10.02 -7.54 14.66
N ASP A 149 9.94 -6.64 13.68
CA ASP A 149 11.00 -6.41 12.69
C ASP A 149 11.95 -5.26 13.10
N ASN A 150 13.10 -5.19 12.42
CA ASN A 150 14.09 -4.14 12.59
C ASN A 150 13.65 -2.87 11.82
N THR A 151 12.97 -1.97 12.51
CA THR A 151 12.45 -0.72 11.94
C THR A 151 13.39 0.46 12.19
N SER A 152 13.35 1.44 11.28
CA SER A 152 14.08 2.70 11.41
C SER A 152 13.13 3.88 11.25
N THR A 153 13.37 4.96 11.97
CA THR A 153 12.64 6.23 11.79
C THR A 153 13.41 7.12 10.82
N VAL A 154 12.70 7.72 9.87
CA VAL A 154 13.28 8.68 8.93
C VAL A 154 13.57 9.99 9.65
N ASP A 155 14.78 10.53 9.47
CA ASP A 155 15.09 11.91 9.83
C ASP A 155 14.86 12.79 8.60
N TYR A 156 13.79 13.59 8.63
CA TYR A 156 13.45 14.53 7.57
C TYR A 156 14.22 15.86 7.66
N SER A 157 15.18 15.99 8.57
CA SER A 157 16.06 17.14 8.60
C SER A 157 16.86 17.24 7.29
N THR A 158 16.96 18.46 6.75
CA THR A 158 17.73 18.69 5.53
C THR A 158 19.05 19.35 5.89
N SER A 159 20.14 18.88 5.26
CA SER A 159 21.46 19.48 5.38
C SER A 159 22.04 19.76 4.00
N SER A 160 22.67 20.92 3.83
CA SER A 160 23.46 21.23 2.64
C SER A 160 24.61 20.25 2.45
N ASP A 161 25.13 19.67 3.53
CA ASP A 161 26.30 18.79 3.52
C ASP A 161 25.97 17.41 2.91
N ALA A 162 24.69 17.03 2.90
CA ALA A 162 24.21 15.80 2.28
C ALA A 162 23.84 15.98 0.80
N ARG A 163 23.89 17.22 0.27
CA ARG A 163 23.60 17.48 -1.15
C ARG A 163 24.79 17.03 -1.99
N PRO A 164 24.54 16.32 -3.12
CA PRO A 164 25.59 16.10 -4.10
C PRO A 164 26.24 17.43 -4.49
N CYS A 165 27.57 17.48 -4.44
CA CYS A 165 28.33 18.67 -4.81
C CYS A 165 28.12 18.96 -6.30
N CYS A 166 27.87 20.23 -6.63
CA CYS A 166 27.65 20.71 -7.99
C CYS A 166 28.23 22.12 -8.10
N ASP A 167 29.38 22.23 -8.77
CA ASP A 167 30.07 23.49 -9.03
C ASP A 167 30.82 23.41 -10.35
N GLU A 168 30.44 24.23 -11.33
CA GLU A 168 31.06 24.30 -12.67
C GLU A 168 32.58 24.52 -12.64
N ASN A 169 33.07 25.20 -11.61
CA ASN A 169 34.50 25.53 -11.46
C ASN A 169 35.26 24.50 -10.64
N SER A 170 34.56 23.66 -9.87
CA SER A 170 35.17 22.59 -9.09
C SER A 170 35.79 21.54 -10.01
N ALA A 171 36.94 21.00 -9.61
CA ALA A 171 37.58 19.88 -10.30
C ALA A 171 37.02 18.52 -9.84
N ILE A 172 36.36 18.46 -8.67
CA ILE A 172 35.95 17.21 -8.01
C ILE A 172 34.43 16.96 -8.07
N CYS A 173 33.63 17.98 -8.38
CA CYS A 173 32.18 17.88 -8.43
C CYS A 173 31.55 18.75 -9.54
N ARG A 174 32.22 18.80 -10.69
CA ARG A 174 31.77 19.59 -11.83
C ARG A 174 30.44 19.06 -12.38
N CYS A 175 29.47 19.95 -12.50
CA CYS A 175 28.17 19.70 -13.11
C CYS A 175 27.89 20.76 -14.19
N THR A 176 26.90 20.52 -15.05
CA THR A 176 26.52 21.40 -16.17
C THR A 176 25.03 21.79 -16.13
N TRP A 177 24.42 21.74 -14.95
CA TRP A 177 22.99 21.96 -14.75
C TRP A 177 22.80 23.18 -13.82
N ASP A 178 21.94 24.12 -14.21
CA ASP A 178 21.40 25.19 -13.34
C ASP A 178 20.42 24.62 -12.31
#